data_AF-A0AA88I617-F1
#
_entry.id   AF-A0AA88I617-F1
#
_cell.length_a   1.000
_cell.length_b   1.000
_cell.length_c   1.000
_cell.angle_alpha   90.00
_cell.angle_beta   90.00
_cell.angle_gamma   90.00
#
_symmetry.space_group_name_H-M   'P 1'
#
loop_
_entity.id
_entity.type
_entity.pdbx_description
1 polymer ?
#
loop_
_entity_poly.entity_id
_entity_poly.type
_entity_poly.pdbx_seq_one_letter_code
_entity_poly.pdbx_strand_id
1 'polypeptide(L)'
;MHNWKARVHGYEAATKVFQQLEEKAPEWGKYTPLIKKFVTDSNAVAQEKGLEAALAYVENAASAVKTAQDVLNGIVAKCLGSARAKTKDLGMQIILMYVEIEKYEVVQETLVGALSSQKNPKVVAACVATLSRILYEFGLKVINVKALLKAVPSILEDRDKNVREEGKVLMIELYRWIGQALKPQLSNLKPIQVSELEAEFDKIGHEKPVQVRFLRSQQDLKAKFEAKAAGIEDGDGM
;
A
#
# COMPACT_ATOMS: atom_id res chain seq x y z
N MET A 1 -2.32 29.68 8.18
CA MET A 1 -1.81 30.28 6.92
C MET A 1 -2.87 30.18 5.83
N HIS A 2 -3.52 31.28 5.46
CA HIS A 2 -4.61 31.30 4.46
C HIS A 2 -4.14 31.20 3.00
N ASN A 3 -2.85 31.42 2.71
CA ASN A 3 -2.33 31.42 1.34
C ASN A 3 -1.89 30.00 0.90
N TRP A 4 -2.75 29.30 0.17
CA TRP A 4 -2.45 27.96 -0.36
C TRP A 4 -1.35 27.94 -1.43
N LYS A 5 -1.16 29.04 -2.18
CA LYS A 5 -0.06 29.16 -3.16
C LYS A 5 1.30 29.21 -2.46
N ALA A 6 1.39 29.89 -1.31
CA ALA A 6 2.59 29.87 -0.50
C ALA A 6 2.92 28.45 0.02
N ARG A 7 1.89 27.66 0.37
CA ARG A 7 2.08 26.25 0.78
C ARG A 7 2.56 25.38 -0.39
N VAL A 8 2.01 25.58 -1.59
CA VAL A 8 2.50 24.94 -2.83
C VAL A 8 4.01 25.17 -3.00
N HIS A 9 4.46 26.42 -2.97
CA HIS A 9 5.90 26.72 -3.10
C HIS A 9 6.72 26.11 -1.96
N GLY A 10 6.18 26.09 -0.74
CA GLY A 10 6.82 25.46 0.41
C GLY A 10 7.00 23.95 0.23
N TYR A 11 6.00 23.25 -0.31
CA TYR A 11 6.08 21.83 -0.61
C TYR A 11 7.09 21.53 -1.71
N GLU A 12 7.09 22.32 -2.79
CA GLU A 12 8.06 22.16 -3.88
C GLU A 12 9.50 22.38 -3.42
N ALA A 13 9.72 23.38 -2.56
CA ALA A 13 11.02 23.61 -1.94
C ALA A 13 11.41 22.45 -1.01
N ALA A 14 10.46 21.95 -0.20
CA ALA A 14 10.69 20.80 0.68
C ALA A 14 11.05 19.54 -0.10
N THR A 15 10.37 19.22 -1.20
CA THR A 15 10.69 18.08 -2.05
C THR A 15 12.15 18.11 -2.51
N LYS A 16 12.63 19.28 -3.00
CA LYS A 16 14.01 19.44 -3.45
C LYS A 16 15.01 19.23 -2.32
N VAL A 17 14.71 19.75 -1.13
CA VAL A 17 15.55 19.53 0.06
C VAL A 17 15.58 18.04 0.43
N PHE A 18 14.44 17.36 0.44
CA PHE A 18 14.35 15.96 0.85
C PHE A 18 15.12 15.01 -0.06
N GLN A 19 15.20 15.32 -1.36
CA GLN A 19 15.96 14.54 -2.34
C GLN A 19 17.49 14.70 -2.20
N GLN A 20 17.96 15.69 -1.44
CA GLN A 20 19.37 16.03 -1.31
C GLN A 20 19.91 15.81 0.10
N LEU A 21 19.04 15.69 1.10
CA LEU A 21 19.43 15.43 2.47
C LEU A 21 19.93 13.99 2.64
N GLU A 22 21.00 13.83 3.41
CA GLU A 22 21.45 12.51 3.86
C GLU A 22 20.41 11.86 4.77
N GLU A 23 20.31 10.53 4.74
CA GLU A 23 19.20 9.78 5.34
C GLU A 23 19.02 10.03 6.85
N LYS A 24 20.09 10.30 7.59
CA LYS A 24 20.11 10.51 9.05
C LYS A 24 20.38 11.97 9.44
N ALA A 25 20.32 12.89 8.49
CA ALA A 25 20.55 14.31 8.73
C ALA A 25 19.62 14.88 9.83
N PRO A 26 20.14 15.66 10.81
CA PRO A 26 19.32 16.22 11.89
C PRO A 26 18.22 17.18 11.39
N GLU A 27 18.38 17.74 10.19
CA GLU A 27 17.43 18.62 9.50
C GLU A 27 16.05 17.98 9.35
N TRP A 28 15.96 16.65 9.22
CA TRP A 28 14.69 15.93 9.15
C TRP A 28 13.76 16.25 10.32
N GLY A 29 14.33 16.49 11.51
CA GLY A 29 13.56 16.82 12.72
C GLY A 29 12.68 18.07 12.59
N LYS A 30 13.03 18.99 11.69
CA LYS A 30 12.20 20.19 11.38
C LYS A 30 10.93 19.82 10.61
N TYR A 31 10.97 18.74 9.83
CA TYR A 31 9.90 18.34 8.91
C TYR A 31 9.06 17.19 9.42
N THR A 32 9.63 16.26 10.21
CA THR A 32 8.92 15.10 10.77
C THR A 32 7.55 15.45 11.40
N PRO A 33 7.41 16.50 12.23
CA PRO A 33 6.13 16.84 12.85
C PRO A 33 5.10 17.42 11.86
N LEU A 34 5.51 17.74 10.64
CA LEU A 34 4.70 18.43 9.63
C LEU A 34 4.14 17.48 8.57
N ILE A 35 4.71 16.30 8.36
CA ILE A 35 4.38 15.41 7.23
C ILE A 35 2.90 15.03 7.19
N LYS A 36 2.26 14.80 8.35
CA LYS A 36 0.81 14.57 8.41
C LYS A 36 0.01 15.73 7.78
N LYS A 37 0.43 16.97 8.01
CA LYS A 37 -0.23 18.17 7.45
C LYS A 37 -0.06 18.25 5.93
N PHE A 38 0.98 17.65 5.37
CA PHE A 38 1.23 17.67 3.93
C PHE A 38 0.19 16.82 3.20
N VAL A 39 -0.06 15.61 3.70
CA VAL A 39 -1.03 14.67 3.09
C VAL A 39 -2.49 15.03 3.37
N THR A 40 -2.74 15.97 4.29
CA THR A 40 -4.09 16.39 4.72
C THR A 40 -4.40 17.85 4.42
N ASP A 41 -3.63 18.51 3.54
CA ASP A 41 -3.90 19.89 3.15
C ASP A 41 -5.34 20.04 2.62
N SER A 42 -6.02 21.10 3.03
CA SER A 42 -7.42 21.35 2.67
C SER A 42 -7.62 21.81 1.23
N ASN A 43 -6.56 22.31 0.58
CA ASN A 43 -6.59 22.70 -0.83
C ASN A 43 -6.01 21.58 -1.70
N ALA A 44 -6.78 21.07 -2.65
CA ALA A 44 -6.40 19.91 -3.46
C ALA A 44 -5.09 20.10 -4.25
N VAL A 45 -4.78 21.31 -4.75
CA VAL A 45 -3.54 21.58 -5.49
C VAL A 45 -2.34 21.57 -4.54
N ALA A 46 -2.50 22.22 -3.38
CA ALA A 46 -1.48 22.19 -2.32
C ALA A 46 -1.28 20.77 -1.78
N GLN A 47 -2.34 19.99 -1.60
CA GLN A 47 -2.29 18.62 -1.14
C GLN A 47 -1.49 17.72 -2.09
N GLU A 48 -1.67 17.84 -3.42
CA GLU A 48 -0.88 17.07 -4.37
C GLU A 48 0.62 17.36 -4.26
N LYS A 49 0.99 18.64 -4.09
CA LYS A 49 2.39 19.01 -3.83
C LYS A 49 2.88 18.54 -2.46
N GLY A 50 2.01 18.59 -1.45
CA GLY A 50 2.28 18.02 -0.13
C GLY A 50 2.53 16.52 -0.18
N LEU A 51 1.77 15.78 -0.99
CA LEU A 51 1.96 14.34 -1.19
C LEU A 51 3.27 14.03 -1.93
N GLU A 52 3.63 14.80 -2.96
CA GLU A 52 4.95 14.68 -3.61
C GLU A 52 6.09 14.88 -2.60
N ALA A 53 6.00 15.89 -1.74
CA ALA A 53 6.98 16.13 -0.68
C ALA A 53 6.96 15.04 0.39
N ALA A 54 5.78 14.54 0.78
CA ALA A 54 5.66 13.45 1.74
C ALA A 54 6.28 12.15 1.21
N LEU A 55 6.09 11.83 -0.08
CA LEU A 55 6.71 10.67 -0.72
C LEU A 55 8.24 10.79 -0.67
N ALA A 56 8.79 11.93 -1.10
CA ALA A 56 10.24 12.17 -1.03
C ALA A 56 10.78 12.09 0.41
N TYR A 57 10.02 12.55 1.40
CA TYR A 57 10.40 12.38 2.81
C TYR A 57 10.45 10.91 3.23
N VAL A 58 9.44 10.10 2.89
CA VAL A 58 9.39 8.67 3.27
C VAL A 58 10.46 7.87 2.53
N GLU A 59 10.78 8.24 1.30
CA GLU A 59 11.87 7.65 0.51
C GLU A 59 13.27 7.95 1.07
N ASN A 60 13.49 9.10 1.69
CA ASN A 60 14.87 9.53 2.00
C ASN A 60 15.19 9.61 3.50
N ALA A 61 14.21 9.79 4.39
CA ALA A 61 14.48 10.00 5.81
C ALA A 61 14.42 8.69 6.61
N ALA A 62 15.48 8.33 7.33
CA ALA A 62 15.45 7.21 8.30
C ALA A 62 14.38 7.44 9.39
N SER A 63 14.07 8.69 9.70
CA SER A 63 13.04 9.07 10.68
C SER A 63 11.60 8.85 10.18
N ALA A 64 11.40 8.53 8.90
CA ALA A 64 10.06 8.33 8.31
C ALA A 64 9.27 7.22 9.01
N VAL A 65 9.96 6.18 9.50
CA VAL A 65 9.39 5.09 10.30
C VAL A 65 8.52 5.56 11.47
N LYS A 66 8.82 6.74 12.04
CA LYS A 66 8.12 7.33 13.19
C LYS A 66 6.78 7.99 12.81
N THR A 67 6.54 8.20 11.52
CA THR A 67 5.39 8.95 11.01
C THR A 67 4.28 8.07 10.42
N ALA A 68 4.55 6.77 10.28
CA ALA A 68 3.70 5.83 9.54
C ALA A 68 2.23 5.92 9.95
N GLN A 69 1.91 5.69 11.23
CA GLN A 69 0.52 5.66 11.69
C GLN A 69 -0.26 6.93 11.36
N ASP A 70 0.35 8.09 11.62
CA ASP A 70 -0.28 9.39 11.44
C ASP A 70 -0.48 9.76 9.97
N VAL A 71 0.50 9.45 9.13
CA VAL A 71 0.45 9.72 7.69
C VAL A 71 -0.53 8.78 7.00
N LEU A 72 -0.51 7.48 7.33
CA LEU A 72 -1.44 6.48 6.80
C LEU A 72 -2.90 6.86 7.14
N ASN A 73 -3.18 7.26 8.39
CA ASN A 73 -4.49 7.76 8.79
C ASN A 73 -4.93 8.98 7.96
N GLY A 74 -4.00 9.90 7.69
CA GLY A 74 -4.23 11.06 6.82
C GLY A 74 -4.56 10.67 5.38
N ILE A 75 -3.82 9.71 4.82
CA ILE A 75 -4.01 9.21 3.45
C ILE A 75 -5.37 8.51 3.29
N VAL A 76 -5.74 7.62 4.22
CA VAL A 76 -7.06 6.98 4.22
C VAL A 76 -8.18 8.03 4.26
N ALA A 77 -8.05 9.01 5.15
CA ALA A 77 -9.10 10.02 5.36
C ALA A 77 -9.24 11.03 4.21
N LYS A 78 -8.14 11.36 3.50
CA LYS A 78 -8.11 12.51 2.57
C LYS A 78 -7.66 12.19 1.15
N CYS A 79 -7.08 11.03 0.88
CA CYS A 79 -6.44 10.74 -0.40
C CYS A 79 -7.11 9.58 -1.15
N LEU A 80 -7.32 8.43 -0.49
CA LEU A 80 -7.80 7.22 -1.16
C LEU A 80 -9.19 7.37 -1.81
N GLY A 81 -10.08 8.16 -1.20
CA GLY A 81 -11.40 8.47 -1.75
C GLY A 81 -11.43 9.68 -2.71
N SER A 82 -10.29 10.26 -3.06
CA SER A 82 -10.22 11.47 -3.88
C SER A 82 -10.72 11.22 -5.31
N ALA A 83 -11.43 12.20 -5.88
CA ALA A 83 -11.81 12.19 -7.29
C ALA A 83 -10.59 12.43 -8.21
N ARG A 84 -9.49 12.97 -7.68
CA ARG A 84 -8.28 13.26 -8.44
C ARG A 84 -7.39 12.03 -8.48
N ALA A 85 -7.14 11.53 -9.70
CA ALA A 85 -6.33 10.32 -9.91
C ALA A 85 -4.92 10.46 -9.31
N LYS A 86 -4.26 11.60 -9.51
CA LYS A 86 -2.92 11.88 -8.97
C LYS A 86 -2.86 11.85 -7.44
N THR A 87 -3.87 12.39 -6.75
CA THR A 87 -3.95 12.32 -5.28
C THR A 87 -4.03 10.87 -4.79
N LYS A 88 -4.86 10.04 -5.44
CA LYS A 88 -4.99 8.61 -5.09
C LYS A 88 -3.68 7.87 -5.33
N ASP A 89 -3.07 8.10 -6.50
CA ASP A 89 -1.82 7.46 -6.91
C ASP A 89 -0.68 7.79 -5.94
N LEU A 90 -0.44 9.08 -5.64
CA LEU A 90 0.58 9.46 -4.66
C LEU A 90 0.30 8.90 -3.26
N GLY A 91 -0.97 8.89 -2.84
CA GLY A 91 -1.36 8.28 -1.56
C GLY A 91 -1.03 6.78 -1.51
N MET A 92 -1.30 6.05 -2.59
CA MET A 92 -0.92 4.65 -2.75
C MET A 92 0.60 4.46 -2.73
N GLN A 93 1.35 5.26 -3.48
CA GLN A 93 2.81 5.19 -3.51
C GLN A 93 3.44 5.40 -2.14
N ILE A 94 2.93 6.36 -1.35
CA ILE A 94 3.40 6.56 0.03
C ILE A 94 3.09 5.35 0.92
N ILE A 95 1.90 4.74 0.79
CA ILE A 95 1.56 3.51 1.53
C ILE A 95 2.55 2.39 1.18
N LEU A 96 2.82 2.17 -0.11
CA LEU A 96 3.74 1.14 -0.58
C LEU A 96 5.18 1.43 -0.11
N MET A 97 5.59 2.70 -0.06
CA MET A 97 6.88 3.09 0.50
C MET A 97 6.97 2.79 2.01
N TYR A 98 5.88 2.96 2.77
CA TYR A 98 5.85 2.51 4.16
C TYR A 98 6.01 1.00 4.30
N VAL A 99 5.47 0.21 3.38
CA VAL A 99 5.70 -1.24 3.33
C VAL A 99 7.20 -1.52 3.09
N GLU A 100 7.82 -0.86 2.10
CA GLU A 100 9.26 -1.01 1.79
C GLU A 100 10.17 -0.73 3.00
N ILE A 101 9.83 0.28 3.83
CA ILE A 101 10.58 0.61 5.07
C ILE A 101 10.10 -0.18 6.31
N GLU A 102 9.53 -1.36 6.09
CA GLU A 102 9.16 -2.34 7.12
C GLU A 102 8.08 -1.83 8.10
N LYS A 103 7.14 -1.01 7.61
CA LYS A 103 5.94 -0.61 8.34
C LYS A 103 4.68 -1.31 7.86
N TYR A 104 4.84 -2.48 7.26
CA TYR A 104 3.74 -3.26 6.70
C TYR A 104 2.68 -3.70 7.73
N GLU A 105 3.05 -3.96 8.99
CA GLU A 105 2.07 -4.26 10.05
C GLU A 105 1.16 -3.06 10.31
N VAL A 106 1.76 -1.87 10.51
CA VAL A 106 1.03 -0.61 10.71
C VAL A 106 0.15 -0.27 9.50
N VAL A 107 0.67 -0.51 8.29
CA VAL A 107 -0.07 -0.35 7.03
C VAL A 107 -1.30 -1.26 7.01
N GLN A 108 -1.13 -2.56 7.25
CA GLN A 108 -2.23 -3.51 7.22
C GLN A 108 -3.26 -3.20 8.29
N GLU A 109 -2.84 -2.94 9.53
CA GLU A 109 -3.74 -2.59 10.64
C GLU A 109 -4.57 -1.35 10.32
N THR A 110 -3.94 -0.32 9.75
CA THR A 110 -4.61 0.91 9.36
C THR A 110 -5.64 0.67 8.25
N LEU A 111 -5.27 -0.09 7.21
CA LEU A 111 -6.17 -0.38 6.08
C LEU A 111 -7.33 -1.30 6.49
N VAL A 112 -7.07 -2.34 7.29
CA VAL A 112 -8.10 -3.24 7.80
C VAL A 112 -9.05 -2.51 8.76
N GLY A 113 -8.51 -1.67 9.65
CA GLY A 113 -9.32 -0.82 10.53
C GLY A 113 -10.18 0.19 9.75
N ALA A 114 -9.72 0.64 8.58
CA ALA A 114 -10.49 1.53 7.71
C ALA A 114 -11.72 0.85 7.10
N LEU A 115 -11.69 -0.48 6.90
CA LEU A 115 -12.81 -1.21 6.29
C LEU A 115 -14.10 -1.11 7.12
N SER A 116 -13.99 -1.05 8.45
CA SER A 116 -15.14 -0.91 9.35
C SER A 116 -15.42 0.52 9.81
N SER A 117 -14.38 1.37 9.86
CA SER A 117 -14.51 2.74 10.37
C SER A 117 -14.90 3.77 9.31
N GLN A 118 -14.62 3.53 8.03
CA GLN A 118 -14.92 4.46 6.95
C GLN A 118 -16.35 4.29 6.45
N LYS A 119 -17.10 5.40 6.41
CA LYS A 119 -18.48 5.42 5.90
C LYS A 119 -18.57 5.62 4.38
N ASN A 120 -17.47 6.05 3.75
CA ASN A 120 -17.43 6.29 2.31
C ASN A 120 -16.98 5.00 1.60
N PRO A 121 -17.86 4.32 0.83
CA PRO A 121 -17.53 3.05 0.20
C PRO A 121 -16.38 3.17 -0.82
N LYS A 122 -16.16 4.35 -1.40
CA LYS A 122 -14.99 4.58 -2.29
C LYS A 122 -13.66 4.47 -1.53
N VAL A 123 -13.64 4.91 -0.27
CA VAL A 123 -12.46 4.77 0.58
C VAL A 123 -12.28 3.31 0.97
N VAL A 124 -13.36 2.62 1.36
CA VAL A 124 -13.33 1.19 1.70
C VAL A 124 -12.80 0.36 0.52
N ALA A 125 -13.36 0.54 -0.67
CA ALA A 125 -12.91 -0.15 -1.87
C ALA A 125 -11.43 0.14 -2.19
N ALA A 126 -11.00 1.40 -2.07
CA ALA A 126 -9.59 1.75 -2.26
C ALA A 126 -8.66 1.11 -1.22
N CYS A 127 -9.10 0.92 0.03
CA CYS A 127 -8.35 0.17 1.04
C CYS A 127 -8.20 -1.31 0.65
N VAL A 128 -9.28 -1.95 0.17
CA VAL A 128 -9.25 -3.35 -0.30
C VAL A 128 -8.33 -3.51 -1.52
N ALA A 129 -8.42 -2.57 -2.48
CA ALA A 129 -7.54 -2.52 -3.64
C ALA A 129 -6.07 -2.34 -3.22
N THR A 130 -5.80 -1.49 -2.21
CA THR A 130 -4.46 -1.28 -1.65
C THR A 130 -3.91 -2.57 -1.02
N LEU A 131 -4.72 -3.29 -0.24
CA LEU A 131 -4.32 -4.58 0.35
C LEU A 131 -3.98 -5.61 -0.73
N SER A 132 -4.79 -5.68 -1.79
CA SER A 132 -4.53 -6.54 -2.96
C SER A 132 -3.22 -6.16 -3.64
N ARG A 133 -2.97 -4.85 -3.80
CA ARG A 133 -1.74 -4.34 -4.42
C ARG A 133 -0.50 -4.65 -3.59
N ILE A 134 -0.56 -4.49 -2.27
CA ILE A 134 0.54 -4.85 -1.37
C ILE A 134 0.86 -6.34 -1.49
N LEU A 135 -0.16 -7.19 -1.49
CA LEU A 135 0.03 -8.63 -1.66
C LEU A 135 0.65 -8.98 -3.02
N TYR A 136 0.16 -8.37 -4.09
CA TYR A 136 0.73 -8.53 -5.43
C TYR A 136 2.19 -8.09 -5.51
N GLU A 137 2.52 -6.93 -4.93
CA GLU A 137 3.85 -6.35 -5.07
C GLU A 137 4.91 -7.02 -4.18
N PHE A 138 4.57 -7.32 -2.92
CA PHE A 138 5.52 -7.77 -1.91
C PHE A 138 5.36 -9.23 -1.48
N GLY A 139 4.23 -9.86 -1.82
CA GLY A 139 3.90 -11.22 -1.42
C GLY A 139 3.44 -11.37 0.04
N LEU A 140 3.29 -12.62 0.46
CA LEU A 140 2.65 -12.97 1.74
C LEU A 140 3.44 -12.54 2.99
N LYS A 141 4.76 -12.35 2.88
CA LYS A 141 5.61 -12.07 4.05
C LYS A 141 5.27 -10.76 4.76
N VAL A 142 4.67 -9.82 4.05
CA VAL A 142 4.30 -8.50 4.59
C VAL A 142 2.82 -8.42 5.01
N ILE A 143 2.07 -9.52 4.92
CA ILE A 143 0.65 -9.58 5.24
C ILE A 143 0.40 -10.66 6.29
N ASN A 144 -0.24 -10.28 7.39
CA ASN A 144 -0.90 -11.20 8.30
C ASN A 144 -2.18 -11.74 7.64
N VAL A 145 -2.05 -12.89 6.96
CA VAL A 145 -3.13 -13.54 6.21
C VAL A 145 -4.35 -13.82 7.09
N LYS A 146 -4.15 -14.28 8.33
CA LYS A 146 -5.24 -14.61 9.25
C LYS A 146 -6.09 -13.38 9.58
N ALA A 147 -5.45 -12.25 9.87
CA ALA A 147 -6.15 -11.00 10.16
C ALA A 147 -6.92 -10.49 8.93
N LEU A 148 -6.33 -10.61 7.73
CA LEU A 148 -6.95 -10.22 6.48
C LEU A 148 -8.18 -11.09 6.15
N LEU A 149 -8.06 -12.41 6.27
CA LEU A 149 -9.16 -13.35 6.03
C LEU A 149 -10.35 -13.12 6.96
N LYS A 150 -10.11 -12.68 8.20
CA LYS A 150 -11.19 -12.31 9.13
C LYS A 150 -12.04 -11.14 8.63
N ALA A 151 -11.49 -10.25 7.80
CA ALA A 151 -12.21 -9.11 7.23
C ALA A 151 -12.96 -9.46 5.93
N VAL A 152 -12.60 -10.56 5.25
CA VAL A 152 -13.16 -10.94 3.94
C VAL A 152 -14.69 -11.06 3.94
N PRO A 153 -15.35 -11.72 4.92
CA PRO A 153 -16.81 -11.82 4.91
C PRO A 153 -17.48 -10.44 4.86
N SER A 154 -17.02 -9.49 5.67
CA SER A 154 -17.58 -8.13 5.66
C SER A 154 -17.36 -7.38 4.34
N ILE A 155 -16.25 -7.64 3.63
CA ILE A 155 -15.97 -7.01 2.33
C ILE A 155 -16.91 -7.59 1.25
N LEU A 156 -17.03 -8.92 1.19
CA LEU A 156 -17.84 -9.60 0.19
C LEU A 156 -19.35 -9.45 0.41
N GLU A 157 -19.76 -9.03 1.61
CA GLU A 157 -21.14 -8.70 1.97
C GLU A 157 -21.41 -7.20 2.04
N ASP A 158 -20.43 -6.35 1.68
CA ASP A 158 -20.62 -4.91 1.68
C ASP A 158 -21.80 -4.52 0.77
N ARG A 159 -22.53 -3.47 1.14
CA ARG A 159 -23.69 -2.98 0.38
C ARG A 159 -23.26 -2.40 -0.97
N ASP A 160 -22.08 -1.79 -1.02
CA ASP A 160 -21.51 -1.20 -2.23
C ASP A 160 -20.94 -2.28 -3.15
N LYS A 161 -21.34 -2.22 -4.42
CA LYS A 161 -20.93 -3.21 -5.43
C LYS A 161 -19.41 -3.20 -5.66
N ASN A 162 -18.79 -2.02 -5.69
CA ASN A 162 -17.38 -1.88 -5.99
C ASN A 162 -16.52 -2.43 -4.84
N VAL A 163 -16.96 -2.26 -3.58
CA VAL A 163 -16.29 -2.90 -2.44
C VAL A 163 -16.28 -4.43 -2.58
N ARG A 164 -17.41 -5.04 -2.98
CA ARG A 164 -17.48 -6.48 -3.21
C ARG A 164 -16.60 -6.93 -4.38
N GLU A 165 -16.56 -6.16 -5.47
CA GLU A 165 -15.71 -6.44 -6.63
C GLU A 165 -14.22 -6.43 -6.27
N GLU A 166 -13.76 -5.41 -5.53
CA GLU A 166 -12.38 -5.38 -4.99
C GLU A 166 -12.12 -6.52 -4.01
N GLY A 167 -13.13 -6.94 -3.24
CA GLY A 167 -13.04 -8.12 -2.38
C GLY A 167 -12.79 -9.42 -3.15
N LYS A 168 -13.41 -9.57 -4.32
CA LYS A 168 -13.14 -10.72 -5.20
C LYS A 168 -11.70 -10.68 -5.73
N VAL A 169 -11.23 -9.50 -6.16
CA VAL A 169 -9.83 -9.30 -6.59
C VAL A 169 -8.84 -9.66 -5.48
N LEU A 170 -9.11 -9.23 -4.24
CA LEU A 170 -8.29 -9.58 -3.08
C LEU A 170 -8.23 -11.10 -2.86
N MET A 171 -9.36 -11.79 -2.98
CA MET A 171 -9.43 -13.25 -2.81
C MET A 171 -8.70 -14.00 -3.92
N ILE A 172 -8.78 -13.52 -5.16
CA ILE A 172 -8.02 -14.05 -6.30
C ILE A 172 -6.52 -13.91 -6.03
N GLU A 173 -6.06 -12.76 -5.55
CA GLU A 173 -4.65 -12.56 -5.24
C GLU A 173 -4.20 -13.42 -4.04
N LEU A 174 -5.02 -13.56 -3.00
CA LEU A 174 -4.74 -14.49 -1.89
C LEU A 174 -4.62 -15.93 -2.39
N TYR A 175 -5.49 -16.37 -3.31
CA TYR A 175 -5.42 -17.70 -3.87
C TYR A 175 -4.17 -17.87 -4.73
N ARG A 176 -3.80 -16.88 -5.53
CA ARG A 176 -2.57 -16.91 -6.33
C ARG A 176 -1.34 -17.21 -5.46
N TRP A 177 -1.26 -16.64 -4.25
CA TRP A 177 -0.15 -16.84 -3.32
C TRP A 177 -0.24 -18.09 -2.44
N ILE A 178 -1.43 -18.46 -1.99
CA ILE A 178 -1.63 -19.54 -1.00
C ILE A 178 -1.99 -20.88 -1.70
N GLY A 179 -2.61 -20.80 -2.87
CA GLY A 179 -3.13 -21.93 -3.63
C GLY A 179 -4.24 -22.67 -2.89
N GLN A 180 -4.27 -23.99 -3.05
CA GLN A 180 -5.31 -24.88 -2.49
C GLN A 180 -5.47 -24.76 -0.97
N ALA A 181 -4.42 -24.37 -0.24
CA ALA A 181 -4.48 -24.17 1.21
C ALA A 181 -5.42 -23.02 1.63
N LEU A 182 -5.87 -22.18 0.69
CA LEU A 182 -6.87 -21.15 0.95
C LEU A 182 -8.30 -21.72 1.04
N LYS A 183 -8.60 -22.82 0.33
CA LYS A 183 -9.98 -23.35 0.21
C LYS A 183 -10.69 -23.58 1.55
N PRO A 184 -10.05 -24.12 2.59
CA PRO A 184 -10.70 -24.28 3.91
C PRO A 184 -11.20 -22.97 4.53
N GLN A 185 -10.63 -21.83 4.14
CA GLN A 185 -11.02 -20.50 4.66
C GLN A 185 -12.32 -19.98 4.04
N LEU A 186 -12.75 -20.57 2.91
CA LEU A 186 -13.98 -20.19 2.21
C LEU A 186 -15.24 -20.73 2.89
N SER A 187 -15.11 -21.66 3.84
CA SER A 187 -16.25 -22.29 4.52
C SER A 187 -17.14 -21.29 5.28
N ASN A 188 -16.62 -20.10 5.57
CA ASN A 188 -17.34 -19.03 6.24
C ASN A 188 -18.10 -18.10 5.28
N LEU A 189 -18.05 -18.36 3.96
CA LEU A 189 -18.72 -17.56 2.94
C LEU A 189 -20.02 -18.23 2.47
N LYS A 190 -20.89 -17.46 1.83
CA LYS A 190 -22.13 -18.01 1.26
C LYS A 190 -21.79 -18.95 0.09
N PRO A 191 -22.55 -20.05 -0.14
CA PRO A 191 -22.27 -20.99 -1.22
C PRO A 191 -22.11 -20.35 -2.59
N ILE A 192 -22.94 -19.34 -2.90
CA ILE A 192 -22.84 -18.57 -4.16
C ILE A 192 -21.49 -17.85 -4.31
N GLN A 193 -20.96 -17.27 -3.22
CA GLN A 193 -19.67 -16.58 -3.23
C GLN A 193 -18.53 -17.59 -3.39
N VAL A 194 -18.64 -18.75 -2.75
CA VAL A 194 -17.65 -19.84 -2.90
C VAL A 194 -17.60 -20.31 -4.35
N SER A 195 -18.74 -20.62 -4.97
CA SER A 195 -18.79 -21.06 -6.37
C SER A 195 -18.24 -20.02 -7.34
N GLU A 196 -18.52 -18.74 -7.11
CA GLU A 196 -17.97 -17.65 -7.93
C GLU A 196 -16.45 -17.55 -7.77
N LEU A 197 -15.92 -17.62 -6.54
CA LEU A 197 -14.49 -17.55 -6.29
C LEU A 197 -13.75 -18.76 -6.85
N GLU A 198 -14.28 -19.97 -6.68
CA GLU A 198 -13.68 -21.19 -7.25
C GLU A 198 -13.60 -21.12 -8.78
N ALA A 199 -14.63 -20.60 -9.45
CA ALA A 199 -14.60 -20.40 -10.89
C ALA A 199 -13.53 -19.38 -11.33
N GLU A 200 -13.22 -18.37 -10.52
CA GLU A 200 -12.09 -17.46 -10.78
C GLU A 200 -10.74 -18.12 -10.48
N PHE A 201 -10.67 -18.95 -9.44
CA PHE A 201 -9.44 -19.67 -9.08
C PHE A 201 -9.02 -20.67 -10.16
N ASP A 202 -9.95 -21.34 -10.82
CA ASP A 202 -9.67 -22.28 -11.91
C ASP A 202 -9.09 -21.59 -13.16
N LYS A 203 -9.23 -20.27 -13.28
CA LYS A 203 -8.61 -19.48 -14.36
C LYS A 203 -7.17 -19.09 -14.05
N ILE A 204 -6.71 -19.25 -12.80
CA ILE A 204 -5.36 -18.91 -12.39
C ILE A 204 -4.42 -20.03 -12.81
N GLY A 205 -3.41 -19.69 -13.63
CA GLY A 205 -2.39 -20.64 -14.06
C GLY A 205 -1.55 -21.20 -12.92
N HIS A 206 -0.73 -22.20 -13.21
CA HIS A 206 0.13 -22.86 -12.22
C HIS A 206 1.46 -22.12 -11.95
N GLU A 207 1.61 -20.90 -12.45
CA GLU A 207 2.81 -20.10 -12.24
C GLU A 207 2.89 -19.66 -10.78
N LYS A 208 4.04 -19.92 -10.14
CA LYS A 208 4.28 -19.42 -8.79
C LYS A 208 4.32 -17.90 -8.82
N PRO A 209 3.56 -17.20 -7.97
CA PRO A 209 3.65 -15.76 -7.90
C PRO A 209 5.04 -15.32 -7.48
N VAL A 210 5.47 -14.23 -8.09
CA VAL A 210 6.75 -13.58 -7.82
C VAL A 210 6.46 -12.17 -7.33
N GLN A 211 7.12 -11.77 -6.25
CA GLN A 211 7.07 -10.39 -5.76
C GLN A 211 7.79 -9.47 -6.74
N VAL A 212 7.22 -8.30 -7.01
CA VAL A 212 7.78 -7.31 -7.96
C VAL A 212 8.37 -6.09 -7.26
N ARG A 213 8.16 -5.98 -5.94
CA ARG A 213 8.76 -4.98 -5.06
C ARG A 213 9.37 -5.66 -3.83
N PHE A 214 10.40 -5.04 -3.27
CA PHE A 214 11.22 -5.63 -2.23
C PHE A 214 11.32 -4.68 -1.04
N LEU A 215 11.39 -5.23 0.17
CA LEU A 215 11.70 -4.45 1.37
C LEU A 215 13.11 -3.87 1.27
N ARG A 216 13.39 -2.80 2.02
CA ARG A 216 14.77 -2.29 2.14
C ARG A 216 15.73 -3.32 2.70
N SER A 217 15.28 -4.22 3.57
CA SER A 217 16.08 -5.35 4.07
C SER A 217 16.30 -6.47 3.04
N GLN A 218 15.61 -6.43 1.90
CA GLN A 218 15.64 -7.46 0.86
C GLN A 218 16.46 -7.05 -0.38
N GLN A 219 17.37 -6.07 -0.29
CA GLN A 219 18.15 -5.65 -1.46
C GLN A 219 18.99 -6.78 -2.07
N ASP A 220 19.56 -7.68 -1.24
CA ASP A 220 20.29 -8.85 -1.73
C ASP A 220 19.39 -9.82 -2.51
N LEU A 221 18.14 -9.99 -2.06
CA LEU A 221 17.16 -10.80 -2.75
C LEU A 221 16.77 -10.15 -4.09
N LYS A 222 16.56 -8.83 -4.09
CA LYS A 222 16.29 -8.06 -5.31
C LYS A 222 17.42 -8.23 -6.33
N ALA A 223 18.68 -8.07 -5.91
CA ALA A 223 19.85 -8.23 -6.78
C ALA A 223 19.92 -9.63 -7.42
N LYS A 224 19.64 -10.69 -6.63
CA LYS A 224 19.58 -12.07 -7.15
C LYS A 224 18.45 -12.28 -8.17
N PHE A 225 17.29 -11.66 -7.93
CA PHE A 225 16.16 -11.71 -8.87
C PHE A 225 16.50 -11.00 -10.18
N GLU A 226 17.13 -9.83 -10.11
CA GLU A 226 17.56 -9.05 -11.28
C GLU A 226 18.65 -9.78 -12.07
N ALA A 227 19.64 -10.39 -11.41
CA ALA A 227 20.68 -11.20 -12.06
C ALA A 227 20.08 -12.41 -12.81
N LYS A 228 19.14 -13.12 -12.17
CA LYS A 228 18.43 -14.25 -12.78
C LYS A 228 17.58 -13.83 -13.98
N ALA A 229 16.90 -12.67 -13.89
CA ALA A 229 16.12 -12.12 -15.00
C ALA A 229 17.00 -11.68 -16.19
N ALA A 230 18.23 -11.24 -15.91
CA ALA A 230 19.22 -10.88 -16.93
C ALA A 230 19.95 -12.09 -17.56
N GLY A 231 19.64 -13.33 -17.14
CA GLY A 231 20.30 -14.53 -17.63
C GLY A 231 21.76 -14.67 -17.17
N ILE A 232 22.15 -13.95 -16.12
CA ILE A 232 23.46 -14.07 -15.48
C ILE A 232 23.34 -15.21 -14.47
N GLU A 233 23.47 -16.45 -14.92
CA GLU A 233 23.72 -17.58 -14.03
C GLU A 233 25.17 -17.48 -13.54
N ASP A 234 25.36 -17.45 -12.23
CA ASP A 234 26.68 -17.54 -11.60
C ASP A 234 27.40 -18.79 -12.12
N GLY A 235 28.31 -18.58 -13.07
CA GLY A 235 29.32 -19.56 -13.43
C GLY A 235 30.40 -19.55 -12.36
N ASP A 236 30.30 -20.46 -11.39
CA ASP A 236 31.41 -21.03 -10.60
C ASP A 236 30.82 -22.06 -9.61
N GLY A 237 31.30 -23.30 -9.48
CA GLY A 237 32.45 -23.98 -10.05
C GLY A 237 32.45 -25.42 -9.51
N MET A 238 32.98 -26.35 -10.31
CA MET A 238 33.35 -27.71 -9.90
C MET A 238 34.50 -27.70 -8.88
#